data_AF-A0AAW8UCZ1-F1
#
_entry.id   AF-A0AAW8UCZ1-F1
#
_cell.length_a   1.000
_cell.length_b   1.000
_cell.length_c   1.000
_cell.angle_alpha   90.00
_cell.angle_beta   90.00
_cell.angle_gamma   90.00
#
_symmetry.space_group_name_H-M   'P 1'
#
loop_
_entity.id
_entity.type
_entity.pdbx_description
1 polymer ?
#
loop_
_entity_poly.entity_id
_entity_poly.type
_entity_poly.pdbx_seq_one_letter_code
_entity_poly.pdbx_strand_id
1 'polypeptide(L)'
;MIDLVWIVTILSVIILGALTAFTLINKSKRKLAIVLLGIGLFILPLRVGLVWSLYTHAEPIDSTLPYILKNNVQNELPLFSQTKTSVKVFDNSKRQFFVLYKVGCPYCNGAHAEIERNIAQLKDKTQIHYVETSTPLGKKLVKKYHIQKAHTMIVTNPQKNEAQMFEEGLAKTLASGKTSYQADKASIHQAFKYFTE
;
A
#
# COMPACT_ATOMS: atom_id res chain seq x y z
N MET A 1 -15.66 10.51 -21.23
CA MET A 1 -14.21 10.77 -21.31
C MET A 1 -14.07 12.00 -22.19
N ILE A 2 -13.87 13.18 -21.60
CA ILE A 2 -13.56 14.37 -22.40
C ILE A 2 -12.08 14.23 -22.75
N ASP A 3 -11.78 13.90 -24.00
CA ASP A 3 -10.42 13.72 -24.47
C ASP A 3 -9.59 14.98 -24.19
N LEU A 4 -8.35 14.77 -23.76
CA LEU A 4 -7.37 15.83 -23.45
C LEU A 4 -7.28 16.85 -24.62
N VAL A 5 -7.49 16.37 -25.84
CA VAL A 5 -7.56 17.17 -27.06
C VAL A 5 -8.63 18.27 -26.95
N TRP A 6 -9.85 17.95 -26.51
CA TRP A 6 -10.95 18.92 -26.38
C TRP A 6 -10.66 20.00 -25.33
N ILE A 7 -9.96 19.64 -24.26
CA ILE A 7 -9.57 20.60 -23.21
C ILE A 7 -8.58 21.61 -23.79
N VAL A 8 -7.61 21.15 -24.59
CA VAL A 8 -6.62 22.02 -25.24
C VAL A 8 -7.29 22.92 -26.29
N THR A 9 -8.24 22.42 -27.09
CA THR A 9 -8.96 23.25 -28.07
C THR A 9 -9.84 24.30 -27.41
N ILE A 10 -10.54 23.97 -26.31
CA ILE A 10 -11.38 24.94 -25.60
C ILE A 10 -10.50 26.05 -24.97
N LEU A 11 -9.37 25.67 -24.36
CA LEU A 11 -8.44 26.64 -23.79
C LEU A 11 -7.82 27.57 -24.83
N SER A 12 -7.45 27.05 -26.01
CA SER A 12 -6.87 27.88 -27.07
C SER A 12 -7.87 28.90 -27.62
N VAL A 13 -9.14 28.51 -27.79
CA VAL A 13 -10.21 29.42 -28.23
C VAL A 13 -10.46 30.52 -27.21
N ILE A 14 -10.47 30.20 -25.91
CA ILE A 14 -10.64 31.19 -24.83
C ILE A 14 -9.47 32.20 -24.81
N ILE A 15 -8.24 31.72 -24.98
CA ILE A 15 -7.04 32.57 -25.01
C ILE A 15 -7.06 33.51 -26.22
N LEU A 16 -7.42 33.01 -27.41
CA LEU A 16 -7.56 33.86 -28.60
C LEU A 16 -8.67 34.90 -28.43
N GLY A 17 -9.82 34.53 -27.85
CA GLY A 17 -10.92 35.46 -27.59
C GLY A 17 -10.55 36.56 -26.58
N ALA A 18 -9.76 36.22 -25.55
CA ALA A 18 -9.27 37.20 -24.59
C ALA A 18 -8.25 38.17 -25.23
N LEU A 19 -7.39 37.68 -26.14
CA LEU A 19 -6.41 38.49 -26.86
C LEU A 19 -7.07 39.46 -27.85
N THR A 20 -8.13 39.05 -28.54
CA THR A 20 -8.86 39.95 -29.46
C THR A 20 -9.70 40.98 -28.70
N ALA A 21 -10.31 40.61 -27.58
CA ALA A 21 -10.99 41.58 -26.71
C ALA A 21 -10.00 42.62 -26.13
N PHE A 22 -8.75 42.22 -25.91
CA PHE A 22 -7.70 43.07 -25.36
C PHE A 22 -7.21 44.16 -26.34
N THR A 23 -7.21 43.91 -27.66
CA THR A 23 -6.81 44.93 -28.65
C THR A 23 -7.82 46.08 -28.79
N LEU A 24 -9.04 45.89 -28.31
CA LEU A 24 -10.11 46.90 -28.31
C LEU A 24 -10.10 47.79 -27.06
N ILE A 25 -9.24 47.51 -26.07
CA ILE A 25 -9.24 48.24 -24.79
C ILE A 25 -8.47 49.56 -24.92
N ASN A 26 -9.13 50.65 -24.48
CA ASN A 26 -8.63 52.01 -24.46
C ASN A 26 -7.23 52.14 -23.79
N LYS A 27 -6.36 52.99 -24.37
CA LYS A 27 -4.92 53.12 -24.08
C LYS A 27 -4.59 53.32 -22.59
N SER A 28 -5.49 53.95 -21.83
CA SER A 28 -5.38 54.20 -20.39
C SER A 28 -5.46 52.93 -19.52
N LYS A 29 -6.29 51.94 -19.90
CA LYS A 29 -6.49 50.70 -19.12
C LYS A 29 -5.57 49.55 -19.52
N ARG A 30 -4.77 49.75 -20.58
CA ARG A 30 -3.90 48.73 -21.16
C ARG A 30 -2.81 48.23 -20.18
N LYS A 31 -2.26 49.11 -19.34
CA LYS A 31 -1.20 48.71 -18.37
C LYS A 31 -1.71 47.76 -17.28
N LEU A 32 -2.90 48.01 -16.72
CA LEU A 32 -3.50 47.16 -15.69
C LEU A 32 -3.85 45.78 -16.26
N ALA A 33 -4.36 45.74 -17.49
CA ALA A 33 -4.72 44.50 -18.15
C ALA A 33 -3.50 43.62 -18.51
N ILE A 34 -2.34 44.21 -18.83
CA ILE A 34 -1.08 43.45 -19.04
C ILE A 34 -0.65 42.76 -17.75
N VAL A 35 -0.73 43.45 -16.61
CA VAL A 35 -0.33 42.88 -15.31
C VAL A 35 -1.24 41.71 -14.92
N LEU A 36 -2.55 41.84 -15.11
CA LEU A 36 -3.50 40.76 -14.82
C LEU A 36 -3.33 39.55 -15.75
N LEU A 37 -3.05 39.76 -17.03
CA LEU A 37 -2.75 38.69 -17.99
C LEU A 37 -1.45 37.96 -17.63
N GLY A 38 -0.41 38.70 -17.21
CA GLY A 38 0.85 38.10 -16.77
C GLY A 38 0.69 37.20 -15.54
N ILE A 39 -0.10 37.62 -14.55
CA ILE A 39 -0.39 36.82 -13.36
C ILE A 39 -1.17 35.55 -13.74
N GLY A 40 -2.17 35.65 -14.62
CA GLY A 40 -2.95 34.51 -15.08
C GLY A 40 -2.12 33.46 -15.84
N LEU A 41 -1.21 33.93 -16.72
CA LEU A 41 -0.30 33.08 -17.49
C LEU A 41 0.73 32.36 -16.61
N PHE A 42 1.10 32.93 -15.46
CA PHE A 42 2.05 32.31 -14.54
C PHE A 42 1.42 31.23 -13.64
N ILE A 43 0.14 31.40 -13.27
CA ILE A 43 -0.58 30.44 -12.39
C ILE A 43 -1.01 29.18 -13.16
N LEU A 44 -1.30 29.30 -14.46
CA LEU A 44 -1.77 28.19 -15.29
C LEU A 44 -0.79 27.00 -15.38
N PRO A 45 0.52 27.18 -15.73
CA PRO A 45 1.47 26.08 -15.83
C PRO A 45 1.73 25.42 -14.47
N LEU A 46 1.63 26.17 -13.37
CA LEU A 46 1.78 25.64 -12.01
C LEU A 46 0.63 24.68 -11.66
N ARG A 47 -0.60 24.99 -12.07
CA ARG A 47 -1.75 24.09 -11.92
C ARG A 47 -1.66 22.87 -12.83
N VAL A 48 -1.21 23.04 -14.08
CA VAL A 48 -1.03 21.92 -15.01
C VAL A 48 0.08 20.98 -14.51
N GLY A 49 1.19 21.51 -13.98
CA GLY A 49 2.26 20.72 -13.39
C GLY A 49 1.82 19.92 -12.17
N LEU A 50 1.00 20.51 -11.28
CA LEU A 50 0.41 19.80 -10.15
C LEU A 50 -0.56 18.69 -10.59
N VAL A 51 -1.41 18.96 -11.57
CA VAL A 51 -2.32 17.95 -12.13
C VAL A 51 -1.54 16.83 -12.83
N TRP A 52 -0.49 17.17 -13.59
CA TRP A 52 0.37 16.19 -14.26
C TRP A 52 1.16 15.34 -13.25
N SER A 53 1.67 15.95 -12.19
CA SER A 53 2.34 15.22 -11.09
C SER A 53 1.36 14.27 -10.38
N LEU A 54 0.11 14.68 -10.16
CA LEU A 54 -0.93 13.82 -9.61
C LEU A 54 -1.34 12.70 -10.57
N TYR A 55 -1.36 12.96 -11.89
CA TYR A 55 -1.78 11.97 -12.89
C TYR A 55 -0.69 10.93 -13.18
N THR A 56 0.58 11.36 -13.24
CA THR A 56 1.71 10.47 -13.54
C THR A 56 2.22 9.69 -12.33
N HIS A 57 1.85 10.08 -11.11
CA HIS A 57 2.20 9.36 -9.88
C HIS A 57 0.97 8.83 -9.12
N ALA A 58 -0.21 8.84 -9.74
CA ALA A 58 -1.35 8.13 -9.20
C ALA A 58 -1.05 6.62 -9.21
N GLU A 59 -0.66 6.08 -8.05
CA GLU A 59 -0.76 4.64 -7.81
C GLU A 59 -2.20 4.20 -8.16
N PRO A 60 -2.39 3.02 -8.78
CA PRO A 60 -3.69 2.59 -9.24
C PRO A 60 -4.66 2.38 -8.07
N ILE A 61 -5.51 3.39 -7.85
CA ILE A 61 -6.61 3.43 -6.86
C ILE A 61 -7.55 2.22 -7.03
N ASP A 62 -7.65 1.68 -8.25
CA ASP A 62 -8.44 0.51 -8.60
C ASP A 62 -8.09 -0.76 -7.80
N SER A 63 -6.87 -0.86 -7.28
CA SER A 63 -6.46 -2.02 -6.48
C SER A 63 -6.85 -1.91 -4.99
N THR A 64 -7.07 -0.68 -4.50
CA THR A 64 -7.43 -0.39 -3.09
C THR A 64 -8.94 -0.20 -2.88
N LEU A 65 -9.68 0.22 -3.90
CA LEU A 65 -11.12 0.46 -3.83
C LEU A 65 -11.95 -0.78 -3.41
N PRO A 66 -11.68 -2.01 -3.90
CA PRO A 66 -12.43 -3.19 -3.44
C PRO A 66 -12.16 -3.56 -1.98
N TYR A 67 -11.06 -3.07 -1.38
CA TYR A 67 -10.78 -3.28 0.05
C TYR A 67 -11.47 -2.25 0.95
N ILE A 68 -11.61 -1.00 0.49
CA ILE A 68 -12.28 0.08 1.22
C ILE A 68 -13.82 -0.10 1.18
N LEU A 69 -14.36 -0.62 0.08
CA LEU A 69 -15.80 -0.87 -0.08
C LEU A 69 -16.30 -2.18 0.54
N LYS A 70 -15.39 -3.08 0.96
CA LYS A 70 -15.78 -4.33 1.62
C LYS A 70 -16.05 -4.05 3.10
N ASN A 71 -17.27 -3.64 3.43
CA ASN A 71 -17.74 -3.40 4.81
C ASN A 71 -17.65 -4.64 5.76
N ASN A 72 -17.10 -5.77 5.30
CA ASN A 72 -17.01 -7.04 6.02
C ASN A 72 -15.67 -7.78 5.83
N VAL A 73 -14.54 -7.08 5.56
CA VAL A 73 -13.20 -7.75 5.49
C VAL A 73 -12.89 -8.56 6.75
N GLN A 74 -13.40 -8.15 7.91
CA GLN A 74 -13.23 -8.87 9.18
C GLN A 74 -13.91 -10.25 9.21
N ASN A 75 -14.92 -10.50 8.36
CA ASN A 75 -15.68 -11.75 8.35
C ASN A 75 -15.17 -12.80 7.34
N GLU A 76 -14.32 -12.41 6.39
CA GLU A 76 -13.72 -13.36 5.41
C GLU A 76 -12.34 -13.87 5.80
N LEU A 77 -11.85 -13.47 6.97
CA LEU A 77 -10.54 -13.83 7.51
C LEU A 77 -10.77 -14.56 8.86
N PRO A 78 -11.36 -15.78 8.84
CA PRO A 78 -11.79 -16.51 10.05
C PRO A 78 -10.66 -16.87 11.02
N LEU A 79 -9.40 -16.79 10.60
CA LEU A 79 -8.22 -16.96 11.48
C LEU A 79 -7.94 -15.75 12.39
N PHE A 80 -8.50 -14.58 12.10
CA PHE A 80 -8.07 -13.30 12.67
C PHE A 80 -8.98 -12.77 13.78
N SER A 81 -10.01 -13.54 14.15
CA SER A 81 -10.95 -13.22 15.23
C SER A 81 -10.45 -13.67 16.62
N GLN A 82 -9.49 -14.61 16.71
CA GLN A 82 -9.17 -15.28 17.97
C GLN A 82 -7.97 -14.74 18.77
N THR A 83 -7.25 -13.73 18.32
CA THR A 83 -6.05 -13.24 19.03
C THR A 83 -6.26 -11.86 19.65
N LYS A 84 -7.27 -11.75 20.53
CA LYS A 84 -7.21 -10.81 21.67
C LYS A 84 -6.24 -11.33 22.74
N THR A 85 -5.05 -11.77 22.33
CA THR A 85 -4.10 -12.34 23.28
C THR A 85 -3.25 -11.20 23.83
N SER A 86 -3.55 -10.85 25.08
CA SER A 86 -2.74 -9.90 25.85
C SER A 86 -1.26 -10.30 25.85
N VAL A 87 -0.37 -9.31 25.89
CA VAL A 87 1.10 -9.40 25.80
C VAL A 87 1.75 -10.36 26.83
N LYS A 88 0.98 -10.93 27.77
CA LYS A 88 1.43 -11.86 28.82
C LYS A 88 1.48 -13.35 28.41
N VAL A 89 1.14 -13.73 27.19
CA VAL A 89 0.94 -15.15 26.80
C VAL A 89 2.09 -15.72 25.94
N PHE A 90 3.23 -15.03 25.85
CA PHE A 90 4.40 -15.58 25.14
C PHE A 90 5.27 -16.39 26.09
N ASP A 91 5.31 -17.70 25.87
CA ASP A 91 6.26 -18.59 26.51
C ASP A 91 7.65 -18.40 25.89
N ASN A 92 8.43 -17.47 26.45
CA ASN A 92 9.79 -17.19 26.00
C ASN A 92 10.76 -18.36 26.22
N SER A 93 10.33 -19.49 26.80
CA SER A 93 11.15 -20.70 26.88
C SER A 93 11.07 -21.58 25.64
N LYS A 94 10.09 -21.34 24.77
CA LYS A 94 9.84 -22.13 23.56
C LYS A 94 10.04 -21.30 22.30
N ARG A 95 10.31 -22.00 21.20
CA ARG A 95 10.34 -21.37 19.88
C ARG A 95 8.98 -20.70 19.62
N GLN A 96 8.95 -19.62 18.85
CA GLN A 96 7.69 -18.97 18.50
C GLN A 96 7.74 -18.54 17.05
N PHE A 97 6.60 -18.69 16.38
CA PHE A 97 6.40 -18.35 14.99
C PHE A 97 5.35 -17.25 14.91
N PHE A 98 5.76 -16.03 14.60
CA PHE A 98 4.85 -14.91 14.44
C PHE A 98 4.59 -14.67 12.97
N VAL A 99 3.32 -14.64 12.56
CA VAL A 99 2.90 -14.20 11.24
C VAL A 99 2.33 -12.79 11.38
N LEU A 100 3.07 -11.79 10.92
CA LEU A 100 2.58 -10.43 10.91
C LEU A 100 1.70 -10.18 9.70
N TYR A 101 0.66 -9.39 9.91
CA TYR A 101 -0.22 -8.99 8.82
C TYR A 101 -0.79 -7.59 9.06
N LYS A 102 -1.41 -7.03 8.01
CA LYS A 102 -2.23 -5.82 8.11
C LYS A 102 -3.54 -6.06 7.39
N VAL A 103 -4.66 -5.66 8.00
CA VAL A 103 -5.98 -5.76 7.36
C VAL A 103 -5.97 -4.94 6.05
N GLY A 104 -6.49 -5.53 4.97
CA GLY A 104 -6.50 -4.91 3.64
C GLY A 104 -5.17 -4.95 2.89
N CYS A 105 -4.15 -5.66 3.40
CA CYS A 105 -2.87 -5.83 2.73
C CYS A 105 -2.95 -6.88 1.61
N PRO A 106 -2.74 -6.50 0.33
CA PRO A 106 -2.90 -7.44 -0.77
C PRO A 106 -1.80 -8.52 -0.79
N TYR A 107 -0.58 -8.20 -0.37
CA TYR A 107 0.51 -9.17 -0.18
C TYR A 107 0.17 -10.22 0.88
N CYS A 108 -0.40 -9.77 2.01
CA CYS A 108 -0.78 -10.62 3.12
C CYS A 108 -1.90 -11.59 2.70
N ASN A 109 -2.87 -11.11 1.92
CA ASN A 109 -3.93 -11.95 1.35
C ASN A 109 -3.38 -12.96 0.34
N GLY A 110 -2.43 -12.55 -0.52
CA GLY A 110 -1.79 -13.42 -1.49
C GLY A 110 -0.96 -14.55 -0.87
N ALA A 111 -0.42 -14.33 0.34
CA ALA A 111 0.36 -15.31 1.09
C ALA A 111 -0.48 -16.26 1.97
N HIS A 112 -1.68 -15.83 2.37
CA HIS A 112 -2.50 -16.47 3.40
C HIS A 112 -2.72 -17.97 3.19
N ALA A 113 -3.25 -18.36 2.02
CA ALA A 113 -3.58 -19.76 1.74
C ALA A 113 -2.34 -20.68 1.66
N GLU A 114 -1.16 -20.13 1.37
CA GLU A 114 0.09 -20.90 1.39
C GLU A 114 0.56 -21.11 2.83
N ILE A 115 0.54 -20.07 3.65
CA ILE A 115 0.89 -20.15 5.07
C ILE A 115 -0.03 -21.16 5.78
N GLU A 116 -1.34 -21.09 5.59
CA GLU A 116 -2.29 -22.06 6.17
C GLU A 116 -1.98 -23.50 5.80
N ARG A 117 -1.67 -23.75 4.51
CA ARG A 117 -1.32 -25.10 4.03
C ARG A 117 -0.06 -25.64 4.71
N ASN A 118 0.97 -24.80 4.90
CA ASN A 118 2.20 -25.21 5.59
C ASN A 118 1.94 -25.44 7.09
N ILE A 119 1.09 -24.63 7.73
CA ILE A 119 0.70 -24.82 9.14
C ILE A 119 -0.09 -26.10 9.35
N ALA A 120 -0.99 -26.44 8.42
CA ALA A 120 -1.78 -27.67 8.51
C ALA A 120 -0.89 -28.94 8.53
N GLN A 121 0.32 -28.86 7.95
CA GLN A 121 1.29 -29.96 7.91
C GLN A 121 2.15 -30.06 9.19
N LEU A 122 2.16 -29.03 10.03
CA LEU A 122 2.92 -29.06 11.28
C LEU A 122 2.25 -29.98 12.30
N LYS A 123 3.05 -30.89 12.87
CA LYS A 123 2.61 -31.81 13.93
C LYS A 123 2.34 -31.10 15.25
N ASP A 124 3.11 -30.04 15.53
CA ASP A 124 2.93 -29.20 16.71
C ASP A 124 2.49 -27.79 16.29
N LYS A 125 1.22 -27.47 16.56
CA LYS A 125 0.59 -26.19 16.19
C LYS A 125 0.71 -25.13 17.29
N THR A 126 1.35 -25.45 18.41
CA THR A 126 1.12 -24.75 19.69
C THR A 126 1.92 -23.44 19.85
N GLN A 127 2.62 -22.96 18.81
CA GLN A 127 3.55 -21.82 18.89
C GLN A 127 3.44 -20.83 17.72
N ILE A 128 2.34 -20.90 16.94
CA ILE A 128 2.08 -19.97 15.83
C ILE A 128 1.14 -18.86 16.28
N HIS A 129 1.57 -17.62 16.09
CA HIS A 129 0.84 -16.42 16.49
C HIS A 129 0.64 -15.50 15.29
N TYR A 130 -0.62 -15.27 14.91
CA TYR A 130 -0.95 -14.22 13.96
C TYR A 130 -1.07 -12.90 14.70
N VAL A 131 -0.36 -11.87 14.22
CA VAL A 131 -0.34 -10.56 14.89
C VAL A 131 -0.57 -9.45 13.89
N GLU A 132 -1.64 -8.69 14.11
CA GLU A 132 -1.91 -7.50 13.31
C GLU A 132 -0.95 -6.37 13.68
N THR A 133 -0.25 -5.84 12.69
CA THR A 133 0.74 -4.76 12.84
C THR A 133 0.18 -3.46 13.44
N SER A 134 -1.12 -3.22 13.32
CA SER A 134 -1.79 -2.03 13.87
C SER A 134 -2.00 -2.10 15.40
N THR A 135 -2.02 -3.31 15.97
CA THR A 135 -2.26 -3.55 17.40
C THR A 135 -1.07 -3.11 18.25
N PRO A 136 -1.25 -2.85 19.56
CA PRO A 136 -0.12 -2.51 20.44
C PRO A 136 0.99 -3.56 20.44
N LEU A 137 0.64 -4.84 20.37
CA LEU A 137 1.60 -5.94 20.25
C LEU A 137 2.32 -5.89 18.90
N GLY A 138 1.58 -5.79 17.80
CA GLY A 138 2.15 -5.68 16.46
C GLY A 138 3.15 -4.53 16.34
N LYS A 139 2.78 -3.34 16.84
CA LYS A 139 3.69 -2.18 16.89
C LYS A 139 4.96 -2.45 17.70
N LYS A 140 4.85 -3.17 18.82
CA LYS A 140 6.00 -3.56 19.64
C LYS A 140 6.92 -4.52 18.88
N LEU A 141 6.37 -5.52 18.17
CA LEU A 141 7.14 -6.46 17.37
C LEU A 141 7.81 -5.76 16.17
N VAL A 142 7.07 -4.90 15.46
CA VAL A 142 7.58 -4.08 14.36
C VAL A 142 8.76 -3.24 14.81
N LYS A 143 8.65 -2.58 15.98
CA LYS A 143 9.75 -1.80 16.54
C LYS A 143 10.93 -2.68 16.98
N LYS A 144 10.65 -3.81 17.63
CA LYS A 144 11.69 -4.71 18.18
C LYS A 144 12.55 -5.34 17.08
N TYR A 145 11.94 -5.75 15.97
CA TYR A 145 12.63 -6.46 14.88
C TYR A 145 12.86 -5.59 13.64
N HIS A 146 12.63 -4.27 13.73
CA HIS A 146 12.85 -3.31 12.64
C HIS A 146 12.13 -3.68 11.33
N ILE A 147 10.87 -4.09 11.46
CA ILE A 147 10.09 -4.65 10.37
C ILE A 147 9.62 -3.53 9.44
N GLN A 148 9.92 -3.67 8.16
CA GLN A 148 9.57 -2.69 7.13
C GLN A 148 8.28 -3.05 6.38
N LYS A 149 7.95 -4.35 6.32
CA LYS A 149 6.83 -4.87 5.54
C LYS A 149 5.81 -5.54 6.46
N ALA A 150 4.53 -5.27 6.23
CA ALA A 150 3.47 -5.85 7.05
C ALA A 150 3.31 -7.36 6.85
N HIS A 151 3.72 -7.86 5.68
CA HIS A 151 3.80 -9.27 5.39
C HIS A 151 5.19 -9.77 5.80
N THR A 152 5.37 -10.09 7.08
CA THR A 152 6.63 -10.68 7.56
C THR A 152 6.36 -11.76 8.59
N MET A 153 7.03 -12.91 8.43
CA MET A 153 7.10 -13.95 9.44
C MET A 153 8.36 -13.78 10.29
N ILE A 154 8.21 -13.95 11.60
CA ILE A 154 9.33 -13.93 12.55
C ILE A 154 9.39 -15.27 13.24
N VAL A 155 10.57 -15.89 13.25
CA VAL A 155 10.82 -17.10 14.03
C VAL A 155 11.81 -16.76 15.13
N THR A 156 11.41 -16.94 16.38
CA THR A 156 12.28 -16.70 17.54
C THR A 156 12.72 -18.03 18.13
N ASN A 157 14.03 -18.19 18.33
CA ASN A 157 14.60 -19.32 19.04
C ASN A 157 15.22 -18.84 20.37
N PRO A 158 14.52 -18.98 21.51
CA PRO A 158 15.03 -18.48 22.77
C PRO A 158 16.26 -19.23 23.29
N GLN A 159 16.44 -20.51 22.92
CA GLN A 159 17.62 -21.28 23.33
C GLN A 159 18.92 -20.70 22.76
N LYS A 160 18.83 -20.12 21.55
CA LYS A 160 19.96 -19.44 20.88
C LYS A 160 19.94 -17.92 21.06
N ASN A 161 18.91 -17.38 21.70
CA ASN A 161 18.63 -15.94 21.75
C ASN A 161 18.63 -15.28 20.35
N GLU A 162 18.07 -15.98 19.36
CA GLU A 162 18.06 -15.58 17.95
C GLU A 162 16.63 -15.32 17.46
N ALA A 163 16.51 -14.45 16.47
CA ALA A 163 15.27 -14.26 15.72
C ALA A 163 15.59 -14.07 14.23
N GLN A 164 14.83 -14.73 13.37
CA GLN A 164 14.97 -14.63 11.92
C GLN A 164 13.66 -14.17 11.29
N MET A 165 13.77 -13.36 10.23
CA MET A 165 12.64 -12.75 9.52
C MET A 165 12.57 -13.25 8.08
N PHE A 166 11.34 -13.43 7.59
CA PHE A 166 11.05 -13.96 6.26
C PHE A 166 9.89 -13.18 5.65
N GLU A 167 10.04 -12.65 4.43
CA GLU A 167 8.98 -11.93 3.74
C GLU A 167 8.10 -12.91 2.95
N GLU A 168 6.79 -12.95 3.20
CA GLU A 168 5.92 -13.98 2.60
C GLU A 168 5.24 -13.56 1.28
N GLY A 169 5.48 -12.35 0.77
CA GLY A 169 4.70 -11.80 -0.35
C GLY A 169 5.56 -11.10 -1.39
N LEU A 170 5.26 -11.33 -2.67
CA LEU A 170 5.92 -10.70 -3.81
C LEU A 170 4.90 -10.05 -4.75
N ALA A 171 5.32 -8.95 -5.38
CA ALA A 171 4.58 -8.36 -6.49
C ALA A 171 5.05 -9.00 -7.80
N LYS A 172 4.08 -9.38 -8.65
CA LYS A 172 4.33 -9.92 -9.98
C LYS A 172 3.49 -9.17 -10.99
N THR A 173 4.15 -8.53 -11.95
CA THR A 173 3.49 -7.89 -13.09
C THR A 173 3.01 -8.96 -14.07
N LEU A 174 1.72 -8.94 -14.40
CA LEU A 174 1.13 -9.81 -15.42
C LEU A 174 1.40 -9.25 -16.82
N ALA A 175 1.31 -10.11 -17.84
CA ALA A 175 1.43 -9.71 -19.24
C ALA A 175 0.41 -8.62 -19.66
N SER A 176 -0.71 -8.51 -18.94
CA SER A 176 -1.73 -7.46 -19.12
C SER A 176 -1.35 -6.10 -18.51
N GLY A 177 -0.15 -5.95 -17.94
CA GLY A 177 0.28 -4.75 -17.23
C GLY A 177 -0.30 -4.62 -15.81
N LYS A 178 -1.15 -5.57 -15.38
CA LYS A 178 -1.75 -5.57 -14.04
C LYS A 178 -0.80 -6.20 -13.02
N THR A 179 -0.67 -5.60 -11.84
CA THR A 179 0.08 -6.17 -10.71
C THR A 179 -0.75 -7.25 -10.01
N SER A 180 -0.15 -8.41 -9.79
CA SER A 180 -0.68 -9.49 -8.95
C SER A 180 0.21 -9.70 -7.72
N TYR A 181 -0.39 -10.13 -6.62
CA TYR A 181 0.30 -10.37 -5.35
C TYR A 181 0.27 -11.86 -5.07
N GLN A 182 1.43 -12.47 -4.85
CA GLN A 182 1.56 -13.91 -4.67
C GLN A 182 2.47 -14.23 -3.49
N ALA A 183 2.26 -15.40 -2.90
CA ALA A 183 3.11 -15.94 -1.85
C ALA A 183 4.56 -16.12 -2.32
N ASP A 184 5.53 -15.67 -1.52
CA ASP A 184 6.92 -16.11 -1.65
C ASP A 184 7.06 -17.50 -1.01
N LYS A 185 6.83 -18.54 -1.81
CA LYS A 185 6.89 -19.92 -1.35
C LYS A 185 8.27 -20.31 -0.80
N ALA A 186 9.35 -19.74 -1.34
CA ALA A 186 10.70 -20.07 -0.90
C ALA A 186 10.94 -19.51 0.51
N SER A 187 10.59 -18.24 0.72
CA SER A 187 10.69 -17.57 2.01
C SER A 187 9.79 -18.24 3.07
N ILE A 188 8.54 -18.56 2.72
CA ILE A 188 7.65 -19.34 3.60
C ILE A 188 8.28 -20.68 3.94
N HIS A 189 8.71 -21.48 2.96
CA HIS A 189 9.30 -22.78 3.23
C HIS A 189 10.53 -22.70 4.14
N GLN A 190 11.41 -21.70 3.93
CA GLN A 190 12.57 -21.47 4.80
C GLN A 190 12.18 -21.14 6.23
N ALA A 191 11.14 -20.31 6.42
CA ALA A 191 10.64 -19.98 7.75
C ALA A 191 10.15 -21.22 8.50
N PHE A 192 9.40 -22.09 7.83
CA PHE A 192 8.88 -23.32 8.43
C PHE A 192 9.99 -24.31 8.72
N LYS A 193 10.97 -24.45 7.81
CA LYS A 193 12.15 -25.29 8.03
C LYS A 193 12.94 -24.82 9.27
N TYR A 194 13.24 -23.53 9.35
CA TYR A 194 13.91 -22.93 10.51
C TYR A 194 13.08 -23.07 11.79
N PHE A 195 11.75 -23.09 11.68
CA PHE A 195 10.87 -23.33 12.82
C PHE A 195 10.87 -24.79 13.30
N THR A 196 11.16 -25.76 12.44
CA THR A 196 11.14 -27.19 12.81
C THR A 196 12.49 -27.80 13.19
N GLU A 197 13.60 -27.19 12.76
CA GLU A 197 14.98 -27.68 12.99
C GLU A 197 15.59 -27.20 14.32
#